data_AF-A0AAD2PUN8-F1
#
_entry.id   AF-A0AAD2PUN8-F1
#
_cell.length_a   1.000
_cell.length_b   1.000
_cell.length_c   1.000
_cell.angle_alpha   90.00
_cell.angle_beta   90.00
_cell.angle_gamma   90.00
#
_symmetry.space_group_name_H-M   'P 1'
#
loop_
_entity.id
_entity.type
_entity.pdbx_description
1 polymer ?
#
loop_
_entity_poly.entity_id
_entity_poly.type
_entity_poly.pdbx_seq_one_letter_code
_entity_poly.pdbx_strand_id
1 'polypeptide(L)'
;MFWWEQRNSKVDNIAQGYADELIATNDTIARNPKFFSAPCAIYIDNEKVSCLALASVDEVIVLPELMEYWAAKGRLAPKTFRLVDWPVVHQAMKLLKPAKQRFITKYTVGMCGVSKFRKQWGLKSKNRCPLCGLAEDHLHIPHCPSDRAKTQWQLLLQEAKMSRPLSSYHTRFTRVSEAKIAVLV
;
A
#
# COMPACT_ATOMS: atom_id res chain seq x y z
N MET A 1 -3.36 20.59 -28.80
CA MET A 1 -2.50 19.81 -27.91
C MET A 1 -1.60 20.77 -27.15
N PHE A 2 -1.71 20.79 -25.82
CA PHE A 2 -0.96 21.71 -24.94
C PHE A 2 0.53 21.33 -24.87
N TRP A 3 1.40 22.28 -24.53
CA TRP A 3 2.86 22.09 -24.49
C TRP A 3 3.30 20.89 -23.64
N TRP A 4 2.62 20.64 -22.52
CA TRP A 4 2.87 19.50 -21.65
C TRP A 4 2.49 18.16 -22.29
N GLU A 5 1.39 18.10 -23.04
CA GLU A 5 0.98 16.89 -23.76
C GLU A 5 2.03 16.51 -24.82
N GLN A 6 2.54 17.50 -25.58
CA GLN A 6 3.57 17.25 -26.59
C GLN A 6 4.88 16.74 -25.97
N ARG A 7 5.26 17.27 -24.80
CA ARG A 7 6.44 16.81 -24.07
C ARG A 7 6.27 15.39 -23.53
N ASN A 8 5.11 15.07 -22.95
CA ASN A 8 4.82 13.71 -22.50
C ASN A 8 4.88 12.71 -23.66
N SER A 9 4.21 13.00 -24.78
CA SER A 9 4.29 12.13 -25.97
C SER A 9 5.71 11.96 -26.48
N LYS A 10 6.52 13.04 -26.48
CA LYS A 10 7.92 12.95 -26.91
C LYS A 10 8.76 12.07 -25.98
N VAL A 11 8.61 12.25 -24.66
CA VAL A 11 9.37 11.49 -23.66
C VAL A 11 8.95 10.02 -23.65
N ASP A 12 7.64 9.73 -23.76
CA ASP A 12 7.13 8.36 -23.85
C ASP A 12 7.63 7.64 -25.10
N ASN A 13 7.65 8.29 -26.26
CA ASN A 13 8.19 7.70 -27.48
C ASN A 13 9.68 7.36 -27.36
N ILE A 14 10.45 8.21 -26.68
CA ILE A 14 11.88 7.96 -26.42
C ILE A 14 12.05 6.81 -25.43
N ALA A 15 11.24 6.77 -24.37
CA ALA A 15 11.26 5.69 -23.39
C ALA A 15 10.89 4.34 -24.01
N GLN A 16 9.90 4.32 -24.92
CA GLN A 16 9.50 3.12 -25.65
C GLN A 16 10.63 2.61 -26.55
N GLY A 17 11.28 3.50 -27.33
CA GLY A 17 12.41 3.10 -28.17
C GLY A 17 13.59 2.53 -27.37
N TYR A 18 13.87 3.11 -26.19
CA TYR A 18 14.90 2.59 -25.29
C TYR A 18 14.51 1.23 -24.69
N ALA A 19 13.24 1.03 -24.34
CA ALA A 19 12.75 -0.27 -23.88
C ALA A 19 12.89 -1.35 -24.97
N ASP A 20 12.59 -1.02 -26.23
CA ASP A 20 12.73 -1.93 -27.37
C ASP A 20 14.21 -2.33 -27.59
N GLU A 21 15.15 -1.39 -27.41
CA GLU A 21 16.59 -1.65 -27.47
C GLU A 21 17.07 -2.59 -26.35
N LEU A 22 16.60 -2.38 -25.11
CA LEU A 22 16.90 -3.25 -23.97
C LEU A 22 16.38 -4.67 -24.17
N ILE A 23 15.17 -4.81 -24.72
CA ILE A 23 14.58 -6.10 -25.09
C ILE A 23 15.44 -6.77 -26.16
N ALA A 24 15.85 -6.04 -27.20
CA ALA A 24 16.68 -6.57 -28.29
C ALA A 24 18.07 -7.02 -27.82
N THR A 25 18.62 -6.36 -26.81
CA THR A 25 19.94 -6.67 -26.23
C THR A 25 19.88 -7.67 -25.07
N ASN A 26 18.68 -8.15 -24.71
CA ASN A 26 18.42 -9.03 -23.58
C ASN A 26 18.92 -8.47 -22.22
N ASP A 27 19.06 -7.15 -22.12
CA ASP A 27 19.39 -6.44 -20.88
C ASP A 27 18.08 -6.03 -20.19
N THR A 28 17.54 -6.93 -19.35
CA THR A 28 16.20 -6.76 -18.74
C THR A 28 16.13 -5.67 -17.67
N ILE A 29 17.27 -5.05 -17.34
CA ILE A 29 17.37 -4.00 -16.33
C ILE A 29 18.06 -2.79 -16.96
N ALA A 30 17.27 -1.75 -17.24
CA ALA A 30 17.79 -0.46 -17.65
C ALA A 30 18.86 0.01 -16.65
N ARG A 31 20.06 0.31 -17.15
CA ARG A 31 21.13 0.88 -16.29
C ARG A 31 20.65 2.22 -15.76
N ASN A 32 20.89 2.48 -14.47
CA ASN A 32 20.61 3.78 -13.88
C ASN A 32 21.36 4.85 -14.69
N PRO A 33 20.68 5.84 -15.29
CA PRO A 33 21.35 6.84 -16.11
C PRO A 33 22.35 7.59 -15.23
N LYS A 34 23.64 7.41 -15.52
CA LYS A 34 24.68 8.23 -14.91
C LYS A 34 24.49 9.64 -15.46
N PHE A 35 24.27 10.62 -14.59
CA PHE A 35 24.23 12.03 -14.95
C PHE A 35 25.65 12.51 -15.33
N PHE A 36 26.19 12.05 -16.47
CA PHE A 36 27.61 12.22 -16.80
C PHE A 36 27.97 13.62 -17.33
N SER A 37 26.98 14.49 -17.55
CA SER A 37 27.14 15.93 -17.74
C SER A 37 25.75 16.60 -17.71
N ALA A 38 25.10 16.65 -16.55
CA ALA A 38 23.71 17.06 -16.51
C ALA A 38 23.56 18.56 -16.21
N PRO A 39 22.79 19.34 -17.00
CA PRO A 39 22.39 20.71 -16.63
C PRO A 39 21.48 20.75 -15.39
N CYS A 40 21.06 19.59 -14.89
CA CYS A 40 20.28 19.40 -13.67
C CYS A 40 20.81 18.18 -12.90
N ALA A 41 20.93 18.30 -11.58
CA ALA A 41 21.29 17.19 -10.70
C ALA A 41 20.17 16.97 -9.68
N ILE A 42 19.96 15.71 -9.29
CA ILE A 42 19.05 15.38 -8.20
C ILE A 42 19.83 15.57 -6.90
N TYR A 43 19.23 16.31 -5.98
CA TYR A 43 19.72 16.46 -4.62
C TYR A 43 18.70 15.85 -3.68
N ILE A 44 19.18 15.04 -2.75
CA ILE A 44 18.39 14.50 -1.65
C ILE A 44 19.03 15.03 -0.38
N ASP A 45 18.25 15.68 0.49
CA ASP A 45 18.76 16.31 1.72
C ASP A 45 19.98 17.25 1.48
N ASN A 46 19.93 18.02 0.39
CA ASN A 46 21.03 18.89 -0.10
C ASN A 46 22.31 18.17 -0.54
N GLU A 47 22.33 16.84 -0.60
CA GLU A 47 23.45 16.07 -1.13
C GLU A 47 23.19 15.63 -2.58
N LYS A 48 24.18 15.83 -3.44
CA LYS A 48 24.10 15.42 -4.85
C LYS A 48 24.18 13.90 -4.94
N VAL A 49 23.13 13.27 -5.47
CA VAL A 49 23.15 11.82 -5.68
C VAL A 49 23.78 11.47 -7.03
N SER A 50 24.69 10.48 -7.02
CA SER A 50 25.34 9.94 -8.21
C SER A 50 24.50 8.86 -8.91
N CYS A 51 23.55 8.27 -8.18
CA CYS A 51 22.58 7.29 -8.64
C CYS A 51 21.27 7.42 -7.85
N LEU A 52 20.13 7.27 -8.52
CA LEU A 52 18.82 7.23 -7.87
C LEU A 52 18.51 5.79 -7.44
N ALA A 53 18.59 5.49 -6.15
CA ALA A 53 18.12 4.22 -5.62
C ALA A 53 16.58 4.30 -5.49
N LEU A 54 15.85 3.78 -6.49
CA LEU A 54 14.38 3.86 -6.53
C LEU A 54 13.70 3.40 -5.22
N ALA A 55 14.28 2.41 -4.53
CA ALA A 55 13.79 1.92 -3.25
C ALA A 55 13.83 2.97 -2.12
N SER A 56 14.73 3.96 -2.18
CA SER A 56 14.88 5.00 -1.16
C SER A 56 14.18 6.31 -1.54
N VAL A 57 13.70 6.45 -2.78
CA VAL A 57 13.04 7.69 -3.24
C VAL A 57 11.72 7.90 -2.50
N ASP A 58 10.90 6.86 -2.40
CA ASP A 58 9.63 6.91 -1.67
C ASP A 58 9.86 7.18 -0.17
N GLU A 59 10.92 6.59 0.40
CA GLU A 59 11.29 6.78 1.81
C GLU A 59 11.73 8.22 2.12
N VAL A 60 12.41 8.88 1.19
CA VAL A 60 12.91 10.24 1.45
C VAL A 60 11.89 11.31 1.05
N ILE A 61 11.18 11.12 -0.07
CA ILE A 61 10.27 12.14 -0.60
C ILE A 61 8.86 11.98 -0.01
N VAL A 62 8.31 10.77 -0.07
CA VAL A 62 6.87 10.54 0.18
C VAL A 62 6.60 10.23 1.65
N LEU A 63 7.49 9.49 2.30
CA LEU A 63 7.28 9.01 3.65
C LEU A 63 7.10 10.13 4.69
N PRO A 64 7.88 11.23 4.69
CA PRO A 64 7.70 12.30 5.66
C PRO A 64 6.29 12.91 5.60
N GLU A 65 5.82 13.28 4.39
CA GLU A 65 4.48 13.83 4.19
C GLU A 65 3.39 12.82 4.57
N LEU A 66 3.59 11.55 4.24
CA LEU A 66 2.64 10.48 4.58
C LEU A 66 2.54 10.28 6.10
N MET A 67 3.66 10.32 6.81
CA MET A 67 3.70 10.24 8.27
C MET A 67 2.97 11.42 8.91
N GLU A 68 3.21 12.65 8.45
CA GLU A 68 2.51 13.84 8.92
C GLU A 68 1.00 13.76 8.66
N TYR A 69 0.61 13.33 7.45
CA TYR A 69 -0.78 13.11 7.10
C TYR A 69 -1.47 12.14 8.05
N TRP A 70 -0.88 10.97 8.30
CA TRP A 70 -1.49 9.97 9.19
C TRP A 70 -1.46 10.36 10.67
N ALA A 71 -0.45 11.12 11.09
CA ALA A 71 -0.39 11.71 12.42
C ALA A 71 -1.52 12.74 12.60
N ALA A 72 -1.74 13.64 11.63
CA ALA A 72 -2.82 14.62 11.64
C ALA A 72 -4.21 13.98 11.63
N LYS A 73 -4.35 12.78 11.04
CA LYS A 73 -5.58 11.97 11.08
C LYS A 73 -5.75 11.17 12.37
N GLY A 74 -4.80 11.23 13.30
CA GLY A 74 -4.81 10.47 14.54
C GLY A 74 -4.75 8.95 14.34
N ARG A 75 -4.27 8.48 13.18
CA ARG A 75 -4.25 7.04 12.84
C ARG A 75 -2.91 6.39 13.08
N LEU A 76 -1.81 7.13 12.90
CA LEU A 76 -0.46 6.61 13.10
C LEU A 76 0.42 7.69 13.70
N ALA A 77 0.68 7.60 15.00
CA ALA A 77 1.62 8.51 15.65
C ALA A 77 3.05 8.22 15.15
N PRO A 78 3.94 9.23 15.05
CA PRO A 78 5.32 9.02 14.63
C PRO A 78 6.08 8.01 15.49
N LYS A 79 5.76 7.96 16.80
CA LYS A 79 6.31 6.94 17.71
C LYS A 79 5.85 5.53 17.34
N THR A 80 4.56 5.36 17.05
CA THR A 80 3.98 4.07 16.62
C THR A 80 4.57 3.61 15.29
N PHE A 81 4.80 4.53 14.34
CA PHE A 81 5.43 4.21 13.06
C PHE A 81 6.77 3.48 13.25
N ARG A 82 7.59 3.92 14.22
CA ARG A 82 8.90 3.30 14.50
C ARG A 82 8.84 1.95 15.20
N LEU A 83 7.69 1.62 15.81
CA LEU A 83 7.48 0.34 16.50
C LEU A 83 6.99 -0.76 15.56
N VAL A 84 6.54 -0.40 14.36
CA VAL A 84 6.10 -1.36 13.34
C VAL A 84 7.33 -1.99 12.69
N ASP A 85 7.38 -3.31 12.67
CA ASP A 85 8.35 -4.07 11.88
C ASP A 85 7.94 -4.05 10.39
N TRP A 86 8.29 -2.96 9.71
CA TRP A 86 7.99 -2.76 8.28
C TRP A 86 8.54 -3.87 7.38
N PRO A 87 9.76 -4.42 7.60
CA PRO A 87 10.24 -5.58 6.87
C PRO A 87 9.31 -6.80 6.96
N VAL A 88 8.80 -7.12 8.15
CA VAL A 88 7.85 -8.23 8.33
C VAL A 88 6.52 -7.92 7.63
N VAL A 89 6.01 -6.69 7.75
CA VAL A 89 4.78 -6.27 7.04
C VAL A 89 4.94 -6.40 5.53
N HIS A 90 6.08 -5.97 4.99
CA HIS A 90 6.41 -6.09 3.56
C HIS A 90 6.42 -7.54 3.10
N GLN A 91 7.09 -8.42 3.84
CA GLN A 91 7.11 -9.84 3.53
C GLN A 91 5.70 -10.47 3.60
N ALA A 92 4.93 -10.14 4.63
CA ALA A 92 3.55 -10.60 4.76
C ALA A 92 2.68 -10.14 3.57
N MET A 93 2.80 -8.88 3.15
CA MET A 93 2.08 -8.35 1.99
C MET A 93 2.48 -9.05 0.69
N LYS A 94 3.77 -9.37 0.50
CA LYS A 94 4.25 -10.12 -0.67
C LYS A 94 3.68 -11.53 -0.79
N LEU A 95 3.35 -12.17 0.33
CA LEU A 95 2.73 -13.51 0.34
C LEU A 95 1.25 -13.50 -0.09
N LEU A 96 0.62 -12.32 -0.10
CA LEU A 96 -0.78 -12.20 -0.48
C LEU A 96 -0.94 -12.13 -2.00
N LYS A 97 -2.06 -12.66 -2.50
CA LYS A 97 -2.48 -12.44 -3.90
C LYS A 97 -2.67 -10.93 -4.16
N PRO A 98 -2.37 -10.41 -5.37
CA PRO A 98 -2.47 -8.97 -5.67
C PRO A 98 -3.83 -8.34 -5.35
N ALA A 99 -4.92 -9.08 -5.55
CA ALA A 99 -6.26 -8.63 -5.17
C ALA A 99 -6.40 -8.38 -3.65
N LYS A 100 -5.82 -9.25 -2.82
CA LYS A 100 -5.82 -9.11 -1.36
C LYS A 100 -4.92 -7.97 -0.90
N GLN A 101 -3.74 -7.81 -1.53
CA GLN A 101 -2.86 -6.66 -1.24
C GLN A 101 -3.62 -5.33 -1.45
N ARG A 102 -4.23 -5.16 -2.63
CA ARG A 102 -5.03 -3.96 -2.94
C ARG A 102 -6.19 -3.77 -1.97
N PHE A 103 -6.88 -4.85 -1.60
CA PHE A 103 -7.99 -4.78 -0.66
C PHE A 103 -7.52 -4.32 0.72
N ILE A 104 -6.48 -4.94 1.28
CA ILE A 104 -5.95 -4.58 2.60
C ILE A 104 -5.47 -3.13 2.61
N THR A 105 -4.68 -2.71 1.62
CA THR A 105 -4.23 -1.32 1.52
C THR A 105 -5.41 -0.35 1.50
N LYS A 106 -6.41 -0.58 0.63
CA LYS A 106 -7.61 0.28 0.53
C LYS A 106 -8.45 0.26 1.80
N TYR A 107 -8.55 -0.89 2.45
CA TYR A 107 -9.29 -1.06 3.70
C TYR A 107 -8.61 -0.30 4.84
N THR A 108 -7.30 -0.50 5.05
CA THR A 108 -6.53 0.15 6.13
C THR A 108 -6.52 1.67 6.01
N VAL A 109 -6.42 2.22 4.80
CA VAL A 109 -6.53 3.67 4.58
C VAL A 109 -7.98 4.17 4.62
N GLY A 110 -8.95 3.26 4.67
CA GLY A 110 -10.37 3.54 4.69
C GLY A 110 -10.99 3.90 3.34
N MET A 111 -10.22 3.90 2.25
CA MET A 111 -10.67 4.21 0.88
C MET A 111 -11.14 2.95 0.14
N CYS A 112 -12.05 2.19 0.76
CA CYS A 112 -12.66 1.02 0.17
C CYS A 112 -14.07 1.31 -0.35
N GLY A 113 -14.59 0.43 -1.22
CA GLY A 113 -15.91 0.58 -1.88
C GLY A 113 -17.14 0.40 -0.98
N VAL A 114 -17.08 0.88 0.27
CA VAL A 114 -18.20 0.90 1.23
C VAL A 114 -19.19 2.01 0.92
N SER A 115 -20.38 1.96 1.52
CA SER A 115 -21.46 2.90 1.21
C SER A 115 -21.09 4.36 1.48
N LYS A 116 -20.19 4.65 2.44
CA LYS A 116 -19.59 6.00 2.61
C LYS A 116 -18.92 6.49 1.33
N PHE A 117 -17.98 5.74 0.77
CA PHE A 117 -17.25 6.14 -0.45
C PHE A 117 -18.11 6.03 -1.70
N ARG A 118 -19.02 5.05 -1.77
CA ARG A 118 -19.99 4.97 -2.88
C ARG A 118 -20.92 6.18 -2.93
N LYS A 119 -21.31 6.73 -1.78
CA LYS A 119 -22.03 8.01 -1.71
C LYS A 119 -21.15 9.16 -2.20
N GLN A 120 -19.91 9.23 -1.73
CA GLN A 120 -18.95 10.27 -2.12
C GLN A 120 -18.63 10.24 -3.63
N TRP A 121 -18.62 9.06 -4.25
CA TRP A 121 -18.43 8.89 -5.70
C TRP A 121 -19.72 9.06 -6.51
N GLY A 122 -20.85 9.43 -5.89
CA GLY A 122 -22.13 9.60 -6.59
C GLY A 122 -22.80 8.30 -7.05
N LEU A 123 -22.28 7.13 -6.66
CA LEU A 123 -22.82 5.81 -7.05
C LEU A 123 -24.03 5.37 -6.21
N LYS A 124 -24.31 6.06 -5.11
CA LYS A 124 -25.45 5.85 -4.22
C LYS A 124 -25.89 7.17 -3.60
N SER A 125 -27.18 7.32 -3.31
CA SER A 125 -27.72 8.49 -2.63
C SER A 125 -27.44 8.50 -1.11
N LYS A 126 -27.36 7.33 -0.49
CA LYS A 126 -27.20 7.16 0.97
C LYS A 126 -26.01 6.26 1.30
N ASN A 127 -25.36 6.55 2.43
CA ASN A 127 -24.23 5.78 2.97
C ASN A 127 -24.70 4.69 3.95
N ARG A 128 -25.77 3.95 3.61
CA ARG A 128 -26.36 2.95 4.50
C ARG A 128 -25.89 1.53 4.17
N CYS A 129 -25.52 0.78 5.19
CA CYS A 129 -25.24 -0.64 5.12
C CYS A 129 -26.45 -1.39 4.55
N PRO A 130 -26.29 -2.28 3.56
CA PRO A 130 -27.40 -3.07 3.03
C PRO A 130 -27.92 -4.13 4.01
N LEU A 131 -27.15 -4.47 5.05
CA LEU A 131 -27.54 -5.49 6.03
C LEU A 131 -28.28 -4.90 7.24
N CYS A 132 -27.75 -3.84 7.85
CA CYS A 132 -28.31 -3.27 9.08
C CYS A 132 -28.95 -1.87 8.91
N GLY A 133 -28.80 -1.22 7.75
CA GLY A 133 -29.36 0.11 7.48
C GLY A 133 -28.67 1.30 8.15
N LEU A 134 -27.67 1.06 9.02
CA LEU A 134 -26.84 2.10 9.65
C LEU A 134 -25.82 2.70 8.69
N ALA A 135 -25.20 3.82 9.07
CA ALA A 135 -24.12 4.40 8.30
C ALA A 135 -22.94 3.43 8.19
N GLU A 136 -22.47 3.18 6.96
CA GLU A 136 -21.42 2.21 6.68
C GLU A 136 -20.14 2.89 6.22
N ASP A 137 -19.09 2.75 7.03
CA ASP A 137 -17.72 3.02 6.65
C ASP A 137 -16.89 1.72 6.63
N HIS A 138 -15.57 1.81 6.45
CA HIS A 138 -14.69 0.65 6.45
C HIS A 138 -14.75 -0.17 7.74
N LEU A 139 -14.78 0.48 8.91
CA LEU A 139 -14.83 -0.20 10.22
C LEU A 139 -16.20 -0.82 10.50
N HIS A 140 -17.26 -0.30 9.88
CA HIS A 140 -18.58 -0.92 9.95
C HIS A 140 -18.60 -2.35 9.41
N ILE A 141 -17.74 -2.70 8.44
CA ILE A 141 -17.77 -4.04 7.83
C ILE A 141 -17.55 -5.16 8.87
N PRO A 142 -16.42 -5.20 9.62
CA PRO A 142 -16.22 -6.22 10.65
C PRO A 142 -17.14 -6.05 11.87
N HIS A 143 -17.67 -4.84 12.09
CA HIS A 143 -18.48 -4.52 13.28
C HIS A 143 -19.99 -4.39 12.98
N CYS A 144 -20.44 -4.89 11.83
CA CYS A 144 -21.83 -4.73 11.41
C CYS A 144 -22.76 -5.42 12.43
N PRO A 145 -23.77 -4.74 12.99
CA PRO A 145 -24.60 -5.30 14.06
C PRO A 145 -25.69 -6.26 13.54
N SER A 146 -25.86 -6.41 12.22
CA SER A 146 -26.83 -7.35 11.68
C SER A 146 -26.53 -8.79 12.09
N ASP A 147 -27.55 -9.56 12.40
CA ASP A 147 -27.38 -10.96 12.83
C ASP A 147 -26.68 -11.79 11.75
N ARG A 148 -27.01 -11.55 10.48
CA ARG A 148 -26.35 -12.20 9.34
C ARG A 148 -24.84 -11.96 9.31
N ALA A 149 -24.40 -10.73 9.58
CA ALA A 149 -22.97 -10.42 9.61
C ALA A 149 -22.27 -11.07 10.81
N LYS A 150 -22.90 -11.05 11.99
CA LYS A 150 -22.37 -11.70 13.20
C LYS A 150 -22.22 -13.21 13.02
N THR A 151 -23.23 -13.88 12.48
CA THR A 151 -23.20 -15.32 12.19
C THR A 151 -22.07 -15.65 11.22
N GLN A 152 -21.95 -14.90 10.11
CA GLN A 152 -20.88 -15.12 9.14
C GLN A 152 -19.49 -14.91 9.77
N TRP A 153 -19.34 -13.88 10.61
CA TRP A 153 -18.08 -13.61 11.30
C TRP A 153 -17.68 -14.77 12.22
N GLN A 154 -18.64 -15.29 13.00
CA GLN A 154 -18.40 -16.44 13.87
C GLN A 154 -18.00 -17.70 13.09
N LEU A 155 -18.66 -17.98 11.96
CA LEU A 155 -18.31 -19.10 11.08
C LEU A 155 -16.87 -18.97 10.56
N LEU A 156 -16.49 -17.79 10.08
CA LEU A 156 -15.12 -17.53 9.60
C LEU A 156 -14.08 -17.67 10.71
N LEU A 157 -14.40 -17.25 11.95
CA LEU A 157 -13.52 -17.45 13.10
C LEU A 157 -13.38 -18.93 13.47
N GLN A 158 -14.44 -19.72 13.35
CA GLN A 158 -14.39 -21.16 13.59
C GLN A 158 -13.54 -21.85 12.52
N GLU A 159 -13.75 -21.53 11.25
CA GLU A 159 -12.94 -22.04 10.13
C GLU A 159 -11.45 -21.69 10.30
N ALA A 160 -11.15 -20.43 10.66
CA ALA A 160 -9.79 -19.98 10.93
C ALA A 160 -9.13 -20.74 12.10
N LYS A 161 -9.88 -21.03 13.17
CA LYS A 161 -9.38 -21.84 14.31
C LYS A 161 -9.15 -23.31 13.93
N MET A 162 -9.94 -23.84 12.99
CA MET A 162 -9.83 -25.22 12.51
C MET A 162 -8.70 -25.38 11.47
N SER A 163 -8.39 -24.34 10.71
CA SER A 163 -7.19 -24.31 9.88
C SER A 163 -5.93 -24.45 10.74
N ARG A 164 -4.96 -25.25 10.27
CA ARG A 164 -3.71 -25.64 10.96
C ARG A 164 -3.18 -24.58 11.93
N PRO A 165 -2.75 -24.97 13.16
CA PRO A 165 -2.24 -24.02 14.13
C PRO A 165 -1.07 -23.22 13.53
N LEU A 166 -1.05 -21.90 13.80
CA LEU A 166 0.02 -20.98 13.38
C LEU A 166 1.44 -21.51 13.69
N SER A 167 1.55 -22.45 14.65
CA SER A 167 2.77 -23.20 14.95
C SER A 167 3.41 -23.92 13.76
N SER A 168 2.64 -24.35 12.75
CA SER A 168 3.22 -24.99 11.55
C SER A 168 3.87 -24.00 10.57
N TYR A 169 3.74 -22.70 10.81
CA TYR A 169 4.42 -21.65 10.04
C TYR A 169 5.72 -21.15 10.72
N HIS A 170 6.06 -21.65 11.92
CA HIS A 170 7.26 -21.24 12.67
C HIS A 170 8.59 -21.79 12.13
N THR A 171 8.60 -22.67 11.12
CA THR A 171 9.87 -23.25 10.61
C THR A 171 10.66 -22.37 9.64
N ARG A 172 10.33 -21.08 9.45
CA ARG A 172 11.17 -20.14 8.69
C ARG A 172 11.36 -18.74 9.26
N PHE A 173 10.91 -18.49 10.48
CA PHE A 173 11.18 -17.23 11.19
C PHE A 173 11.91 -17.52 12.49
N THR A 174 13.13 -18.05 12.40
CA THR A 174 14.03 -18.10 13.55
C THR A 174 14.71 -16.76 13.71
N ARG A 175 14.44 -16.13 14.85
CA ARG A 175 14.97 -14.86 15.40
C ARG A 175 14.24 -13.58 14.96
N VAL A 176 13.08 -13.33 15.56
CA VAL A 176 12.84 -12.01 16.17
C VAL A 176 12.12 -12.24 17.50
N SER A 177 12.74 -11.78 18.57
CA SER A 177 12.25 -11.78 19.94
C SER A 177 10.87 -11.14 20.05
N GLU A 178 9.92 -11.86 20.65
CA GLU A 178 8.77 -11.38 21.43
C GLU A 178 8.23 -9.97 21.10
N ALA A 179 7.84 -9.71 19.85
CA ALA A 179 7.01 -8.57 19.53
C ALA A 179 5.55 -9.03 19.50
N LYS A 180 4.81 -8.68 20.56
CA LYS A 180 3.34 -8.79 20.61
C LYS A 180 2.77 -8.04 19.40
N ILE A 181 2.31 -8.77 18.40
CA ILE A 181 1.54 -8.21 17.28
C ILE A 181 0.23 -7.67 17.86
N ALA A 182 0.21 -6.38 18.17
CA ALA A 182 -1.05 -5.67 18.37
C ALA A 182 -1.68 -5.52 16.97
N VAL A 183 -2.65 -6.38 16.67
CA VAL A 183 -3.62 -6.08 15.63
C VAL A 183 -4.39 -4.87 16.14
N LEU A 184 -4.01 -3.69 15.69
CA LEU A 184 -4.78 -2.47 15.92
C LEU A 184 -6.08 -2.63 15.12
N VAL A 185 -7.14 -3.00 15.84
CA VAL A 185 -8.55 -2.95 15.42
C VAL A 185 -9.05 -1.53 15.56
#